data_AF-A0A0B0ERB5-F1
#
_entry.id   AF-A0A0B0ERB5-F1
#
_cell.length_a   1.000
_cell.length_b   1.000
_cell.length_c   1.000
_cell.angle_alpha   90.00
_cell.angle_beta   90.00
_cell.angle_gamma   90.00
#
_symmetry.space_group_name_H-M   'P 1'
#
loop_
_entity.id
_entity.type
_entity.pdbx_description
1 polymer ?
#
loop_
_entity_poly.entity_id
_entity_poly.type
_entity_poly.pdbx_seq_one_letter_code
_entity_poly.pdbx_strand_id
1 'polypeptide(L)'
;MAATSWFRRNQKKLLGILVVFLMVIWGIGPAAEYIIPKPAVGEILGRKITQDRFSDTATRWARIFFREAKEPVAQLVWRQMALFAQAEKMGIVITKDELAQEIRNFFPVDPRIFEDEEGFKIMLGNVFHLTEPQFEQTIKEYLLARKLQYLLKSSVKVTGNEAFQRYIKENEKIKIKYAAIKARDFISRVEIKEDEIKSFYDKYCENYPDAEEGIWGYKEPEKVKIEYIIARSDVIEKQINISDEKMQEYYEEKKGPYV
;
A
#
# COMPACT_ATOMS: atom_id res chain seq x y z
N MET A 1 38.37 49.06 -6.87
CA MET A 1 38.27 49.17 -8.34
C MET A 1 38.91 48.00 -9.12
N ALA A 2 39.37 46.91 -8.49
CA ALA A 2 39.99 45.78 -9.21
C ALA A 2 38.98 44.72 -9.73
N ALA A 3 37.82 44.60 -9.09
CA ALA A 3 36.82 43.58 -9.45
C ALA A 3 36.11 43.87 -10.80
N THR A 4 35.91 45.15 -11.14
CA THR A 4 35.15 45.56 -12.33
C THR A 4 35.94 45.43 -13.65
N SER A 5 37.27 45.56 -13.61
CA SER A 5 38.13 45.37 -14.79
C SER A 5 38.35 43.89 -15.10
N TRP A 6 38.45 43.04 -14.07
CA TRP A 6 38.55 41.59 -14.21
C TRP A 6 37.26 41.00 -14.83
N PHE A 7 36.10 41.46 -14.36
CA PHE A 7 34.81 41.03 -14.91
C PHE A 7 34.67 41.35 -16.40
N ARG A 8 35.05 42.55 -16.84
CA ARG A 8 35.03 42.92 -18.27
C ARG A 8 35.99 42.08 -19.12
N ARG A 9 37.18 41.77 -18.61
CA ARG A 9 38.18 40.97 -19.34
C ARG A 9 37.72 39.51 -19.52
N ASN A 10 37.00 38.98 -18.54
CA ASN A 10 36.51 37.60 -18.54
C ASN A 10 35.03 37.48 -18.94
N GLN A 11 34.39 38.58 -19.35
CA GLN A 11 32.94 38.66 -19.60
C GLN A 11 32.47 37.64 -20.63
N LYS A 12 33.21 37.43 -21.73
CA LYS A 12 32.85 36.43 -22.76
C LYS A 12 32.88 34.99 -22.23
N LYS A 13 33.82 34.68 -21.31
CA LYS A 13 33.93 33.35 -20.67
C LYS A 13 32.82 33.15 -19.64
N LEU A 14 32.54 34.17 -18.83
CA LEU A 14 31.46 34.15 -17.83
C LEU A 14 30.08 34.05 -18.49
N LEU A 15 29.85 34.77 -19.60
CA LEU A 15 28.61 34.66 -20.37
C LEU A 15 28.43 33.25 -20.95
N GLY A 16 29.49 32.66 -21.50
CA GLY A 16 29.47 31.28 -21.99
C GLY A 16 29.13 30.28 -20.89
N ILE A 17 29.74 30.40 -19.71
CA ILE A 17 29.44 29.55 -18.55
C ILE A 17 27.99 29.74 -18.09
N LEU A 18 27.50 30.98 -18.04
CA LEU A 18 26.14 31.30 -17.62
C LEU A 18 25.10 30.78 -18.62
N VAL A 19 25.37 30.85 -19.91
CA VAL A 19 24.51 30.28 -20.96
C VAL A 19 24.46 28.75 -20.84
N VAL A 20 25.60 28.07 -20.66
CA VAL A 20 25.62 26.62 -20.43
C VAL A 20 24.86 26.25 -19.16
N PHE A 21 25.04 27.02 -18.08
CA PHE A 21 24.34 26.81 -16.82
C PHE A 21 22.81 26.98 -16.97
N LEU A 22 22.37 28.03 -17.65
CA LEU A 22 20.95 28.24 -17.99
C LEU A 22 20.41 27.12 -18.87
N MET A 23 21.18 26.64 -19.84
CA MET A 23 20.78 25.57 -20.75
C MET A 23 20.64 24.22 -20.04
N VAL A 24 21.47 23.95 -19.02
CA VAL A 24 21.34 22.76 -18.18
C VAL A 24 20.10 22.86 -17.27
N ILE A 25 19.83 24.02 -16.67
CA ILE A 25 18.70 24.20 -15.74
C ILE A 25 17.36 24.22 -16.47
N TRP A 26 17.26 24.91 -17.61
CA TRP A 26 15.99 25.10 -18.33
C TRP A 26 15.79 24.16 -19.52
N GLY A 27 16.87 23.64 -20.10
CA GLY A 27 16.80 22.76 -21.29
C GLY A 27 16.94 21.28 -20.92
N ILE A 28 18.10 20.91 -20.37
CA ILE A 28 18.46 19.49 -20.18
C ILE A 28 17.80 18.90 -18.93
N GLY A 29 17.66 19.67 -17.84
CA GLY A 29 17.08 19.19 -16.58
C GLY A 29 15.66 18.63 -16.75
N PRO A 30 14.69 19.40 -17.27
CA PRO A 30 13.33 18.92 -17.50
C PRO A 30 13.28 17.78 -18.51
N ALA A 31 14.09 17.83 -19.58
CA ALA A 31 14.15 16.78 -20.58
C ALA A 31 14.73 15.47 -20.03
N ALA A 32 15.71 15.54 -19.12
CA ALA A 32 16.27 14.38 -18.46
C ALA A 32 15.24 13.66 -17.58
N GLU A 33 14.32 14.40 -16.95
CA GLU A 33 13.23 13.81 -16.16
C GLU A 33 12.25 12.98 -17.00
N TYR A 34 12.07 13.32 -18.29
CA TYR A 34 11.31 12.50 -19.24
C TYR A 34 12.08 11.28 -19.77
N ILE A 35 13.41 11.32 -19.75
CA ILE A 35 14.27 10.26 -20.30
C ILE A 35 14.66 9.24 -19.20
N ILE A 36 14.72 9.66 -17.93
CA ILE A 36 15.02 8.77 -16.80
C ILE A 36 13.81 7.85 -16.59
N PRO A 37 13.97 6.52 -16.73
CA PRO A 37 12.89 5.58 -16.47
C PRO A 37 12.45 5.72 -15.01
N LYS A 38 11.16 6.03 -14.80
CA LYS A 38 10.61 6.10 -13.44
C LYS A 38 10.90 4.79 -12.70
N PRO A 39 11.28 4.86 -11.41
CA PRO A 39 11.59 3.67 -10.63
C PRO A 39 10.38 2.72 -10.60
N ALA A 40 10.66 1.42 -10.63
CA ALA A 40 9.63 0.40 -10.49
C ALA A 40 9.01 0.49 -9.10
N VAL A 41 7.68 0.41 -9.04
CA VAL A 41 6.93 0.41 -7.76
C VAL A 41 6.87 -0.98 -7.13
N GLY A 42 7.22 -2.02 -7.89
CA GLY A 42 7.28 -3.40 -7.42
C GLY A 42 7.64 -4.37 -8.52
N GLU A 43 7.56 -5.66 -8.20
CA GLU A 43 7.88 -6.75 -9.12
C GLU A 43 6.81 -7.85 -9.03
N ILE A 44 6.38 -8.37 -10.18
CA ILE A 44 5.50 -9.53 -10.27
C ILE A 44 6.21 -10.58 -11.12
N LEU A 45 6.47 -11.76 -10.53
CA LEU A 45 7.03 -12.92 -11.23
C LEU A 45 8.35 -12.64 -11.99
N GLY A 46 9.28 -11.86 -11.43
CA GLY A 46 10.52 -11.49 -12.12
C GLY A 46 10.42 -10.22 -12.97
N ARG A 47 9.21 -9.67 -13.15
CA ARG A 47 8.95 -8.52 -14.03
C ARG A 47 8.70 -7.26 -13.21
N LYS A 48 9.55 -6.26 -13.40
CA LYS A 48 9.39 -4.93 -12.79
C LYS A 48 8.12 -4.25 -13.31
N ILE A 49 7.32 -3.72 -12.40
CA ILE A 49 6.10 -2.97 -12.70
C ILE A 49 6.38 -1.48 -12.47
N THR A 50 6.20 -0.68 -13.52
CA THR A 50 6.33 0.77 -13.45
C THR A 50 5.14 1.40 -12.75
N GLN A 51 5.34 2.58 -12.16
CA GLN A 51 4.26 3.32 -11.50
C GLN A 51 3.10 3.61 -12.45
N ASP A 52 3.40 4.00 -13.69
CA ASP A 52 2.38 4.34 -14.69
C ASP A 52 1.50 3.12 -15.02
N ARG A 53 2.10 1.93 -15.19
CA ARG A 53 1.35 0.69 -15.44
C ARG A 53 0.47 0.31 -14.26
N PHE A 54 1.00 0.43 -13.04
CA PHE A 54 0.23 0.14 -11.83
C PHE A 54 -0.93 1.12 -11.65
N SER A 55 -0.66 2.42 -11.83
CA SER A 55 -1.67 3.48 -11.69
C SER A 55 -2.80 3.34 -12.72
N ASP A 56 -2.47 3.05 -13.99
CA ASP A 56 -3.47 2.76 -15.02
C ASP A 56 -4.36 1.57 -14.63
N THR A 57 -3.72 0.45 -14.28
CA THR A 57 -4.44 -0.78 -13.89
C THR A 57 -5.32 -0.53 -12.67
N ALA A 58 -4.78 0.14 -11.65
CA ALA A 58 -5.52 0.47 -10.44
C ALA A 58 -6.73 1.36 -10.73
N THR A 59 -6.55 2.38 -11.58
CA THR A 59 -7.63 3.28 -11.99
C THR A 59 -8.75 2.53 -12.70
N ARG A 60 -8.40 1.70 -13.71
CA ARG A 60 -9.39 0.91 -14.48
C ARG A 60 -10.15 -0.07 -13.59
N TRP A 61 -9.43 -0.84 -12.79
CA TRP A 61 -10.03 -1.83 -11.89
C TRP A 61 -10.88 -1.20 -10.79
N ALA A 62 -10.47 -0.05 -10.26
CA ALA A 62 -11.26 0.71 -9.28
C ALA A 62 -12.61 1.14 -9.85
N ARG A 63 -12.61 1.68 -11.08
CA ARG A 63 -13.80 2.16 -11.77
C ARG A 63 -14.82 1.06 -12.06
N ILE A 64 -14.36 -0.17 -12.32
CA ILE A 64 -15.25 -1.30 -12.67
C ILE A 64 -15.63 -2.14 -11.45
N PHE A 65 -14.66 -2.57 -10.64
CA PHE A 65 -14.86 -3.63 -9.64
C PHE A 65 -14.78 -3.17 -8.18
N PHE A 66 -14.06 -2.08 -7.89
CA PHE A 66 -13.74 -1.69 -6.51
C PHE A 66 -14.32 -0.33 -6.10
N ARG A 67 -15.38 0.13 -6.78
CA ARG A 67 -16.06 1.41 -6.47
C ARG A 67 -16.48 1.53 -4.99
N GLU A 68 -16.83 0.40 -4.38
CA GLU A 68 -17.32 0.31 -2.99
C GLU A 68 -16.37 -0.46 -2.06
N ALA A 69 -15.11 -0.69 -2.49
CA ALA A 69 -14.18 -1.46 -1.70
C ALA A 69 -13.80 -0.74 -0.40
N LYS A 70 -13.92 -1.46 0.73
CA LYS A 70 -13.48 -0.98 2.06
C LYS A 70 -11.97 -1.15 2.28
N GLU A 71 -11.36 -2.09 1.56
CA GLU A 71 -9.93 -2.36 1.60
C GLU A 71 -9.16 -1.40 0.68
N PRO A 72 -7.86 -1.15 0.93
CA PRO A 72 -7.04 -0.35 0.03
C PRO A 72 -7.03 -0.93 -1.39
N VAL A 73 -7.53 -0.17 -2.36
CA VAL A 73 -7.61 -0.54 -3.77
C VAL A 73 -6.26 -1.03 -4.30
N ALA A 74 -5.16 -0.40 -3.88
CA ALA A 74 -3.81 -0.79 -4.28
C ALA A 74 -3.49 -2.26 -3.97
N GLN A 75 -3.88 -2.75 -2.78
CA GLN A 75 -3.62 -4.13 -2.37
C GLN A 75 -4.46 -5.13 -3.19
N LEU A 76 -5.72 -4.78 -3.44
CA LEU A 76 -6.61 -5.58 -4.29
C LEU A 76 -6.06 -5.69 -5.71
N VAL A 77 -5.59 -4.58 -6.28
CA VAL A 77 -5.03 -4.53 -7.63
C VAL A 77 -3.75 -5.35 -7.73
N TRP A 78 -2.82 -5.21 -6.77
CA TRP A 78 -1.60 -6.04 -6.76
C TRP A 78 -1.91 -7.54 -6.78
N ARG A 79 -2.90 -7.98 -6.00
CA ARG A 79 -3.36 -9.38 -6.00
C ARG A 79 -3.88 -9.81 -7.37
N GLN A 80 -4.70 -8.99 -8.01
CA GLN A 80 -5.26 -9.29 -9.32
C GLN A 80 -4.17 -9.31 -10.41
N MET A 81 -3.25 -8.35 -10.38
CA MET A 81 -2.10 -8.31 -11.29
C MET A 81 -1.24 -9.55 -11.20
N ALA A 82 -0.98 -10.06 -9.99
CA ALA A 82 -0.25 -11.31 -9.82
C ALA A 82 -0.97 -12.50 -10.46
N LEU A 83 -2.31 -12.57 -10.32
CA LEU A 83 -3.12 -13.66 -10.86
C LEU A 83 -3.15 -13.65 -12.39
N PHE A 84 -3.49 -12.52 -13.02
CA PHE A 84 -3.56 -12.49 -14.48
C PHE A 84 -2.15 -12.59 -15.12
N ALA A 85 -1.11 -12.05 -14.48
CA ALA A 85 0.26 -12.24 -14.96
C ALA A 85 0.70 -13.71 -14.90
N GLN A 86 0.29 -14.44 -13.86
CA GLN A 86 0.53 -15.88 -13.77
C GLN A 86 -0.27 -16.64 -14.82
N ALA A 87 -1.53 -16.25 -15.07
CA ALA A 87 -2.36 -16.86 -16.10
C ALA A 87 -1.73 -16.72 -17.49
N GLU A 88 -1.24 -15.52 -17.83
CA GLU A 88 -0.51 -15.27 -19.07
C GLU A 88 0.76 -16.12 -19.17
N LYS A 89 1.53 -16.22 -18.07
CA LYS A 89 2.75 -17.06 -18.02
C LYS A 89 2.45 -18.54 -18.25
N MET A 90 1.28 -19.02 -17.81
CA MET A 90 0.81 -20.38 -18.03
C MET A 90 0.20 -20.61 -19.42
N GLY A 91 0.17 -19.59 -20.27
CA GLY A 91 -0.38 -19.69 -21.63
C GLY A 91 -1.91 -19.74 -21.67
N ILE A 92 -2.60 -19.28 -20.62
CA ILE A 92 -4.06 -19.18 -20.63
C ILE A 92 -4.45 -18.04 -21.58
N VAL A 93 -5.30 -18.33 -22.56
CA VAL A 93 -5.79 -17.36 -23.54
C VAL A 93 -7.29 -17.15 -23.36
N ILE A 94 -7.73 -15.92 -23.61
CA ILE A 94 -9.14 -15.53 -23.71
C ILE A 94 -9.47 -15.33 -25.19
N THR A 95 -10.47 -16.05 -25.69
CA THR A 95 -10.96 -15.89 -27.06
C THR A 95 -11.85 -14.65 -27.18
N LYS A 96 -12.06 -14.17 -28.42
CA LYS A 96 -12.95 -13.02 -28.67
C LYS A 96 -14.40 -13.33 -28.25
N ASP A 97 -14.86 -14.55 -28.50
CA ASP A 97 -16.23 -14.96 -28.15
C ASP A 97 -16.44 -15.00 -26.64
N GLU A 98 -15.46 -15.48 -25.88
CA GLU A 98 -15.49 -15.48 -24.41
C GLU A 98 -15.51 -14.05 -23.85
N LEU A 99 -14.69 -13.16 -24.41
CA LEU A 99 -14.67 -11.76 -24.02
C LEU A 99 -16.02 -11.09 -24.30
N ALA A 100 -16.56 -11.27 -25.52
CA ALA A 100 -17.85 -10.71 -25.91
C ALA A 100 -18.99 -11.26 -25.04
N GLN A 101 -18.96 -12.55 -24.70
CA GLN A 101 -19.95 -13.16 -23.83
C GLN A 101 -19.87 -12.60 -22.42
N GLU A 102 -18.67 -12.40 -21.87
CA GLU A 102 -18.52 -11.83 -20.53
C GLU A 102 -18.97 -10.37 -20.48
N ILE A 103 -18.67 -9.58 -21.52
CA ILE A 103 -19.15 -8.19 -21.64
C ILE A 103 -20.68 -8.17 -21.66
N ARG A 104 -21.34 -9.06 -22.42
CA ARG A 104 -22.80 -9.19 -22.39
C ARG A 104 -23.33 -9.55 -21.00
N ASN A 105 -22.67 -10.46 -20.29
CA ASN A 105 -23.05 -10.83 -18.93
C ASN A 105 -22.90 -9.67 -17.93
N PHE A 106 -21.97 -8.75 -18.19
CA PHE A 106 -21.75 -7.57 -17.35
C PHE A 106 -22.87 -6.53 -17.48
N PHE A 107 -23.61 -6.53 -18.61
CA PHE A 107 -24.73 -5.63 -18.87
C PHE A 107 -26.02 -6.39 -19.20
N PRO A 108 -26.65 -7.06 -18.21
CA PRO A 108 -27.78 -7.95 -18.46
C PRO A 108 -29.11 -7.24 -18.76
N VAL A 109 -29.19 -5.91 -18.65
CA VAL A 109 -30.47 -5.19 -18.52
C VAL A 109 -31.07 -4.75 -19.86
N ASP A 110 -30.27 -4.47 -20.90
CA ASP A 110 -30.80 -4.20 -22.25
C ASP A 110 -29.81 -4.67 -23.34
N PRO A 111 -30.11 -5.73 -24.11
CA PRO A 111 -29.26 -6.19 -25.21
C PRO A 111 -29.04 -5.16 -26.32
N ARG A 112 -29.94 -4.17 -26.46
CA ARG A 112 -29.88 -3.15 -27.52
C ARG A 112 -28.71 -2.19 -27.37
N ILE A 113 -28.08 -2.13 -26.19
CA ILE A 113 -26.86 -1.32 -25.99
C ILE A 113 -25.70 -1.78 -26.88
N PHE A 114 -25.72 -3.05 -27.33
CA PHE A 114 -24.68 -3.61 -28.18
C PHE A 114 -24.97 -3.44 -29.68
N GLU A 115 -26.15 -2.92 -30.04
CA GLU A 115 -26.52 -2.62 -31.43
C GLU A 115 -26.04 -1.22 -31.86
N ASP A 116 -25.85 -0.31 -30.90
CA ASP A 116 -25.31 1.03 -31.10
C ASP A 116 -23.89 1.16 -30.52
N GLU A 117 -22.89 0.99 -31.39
CA GLU A 117 -21.47 1.02 -31.01
C GLU A 117 -21.06 2.38 -30.39
N GLU A 118 -21.60 3.49 -30.91
CA GLU A 118 -21.29 4.83 -30.39
C GLU A 118 -22.00 5.08 -29.05
N GLY A 119 -23.26 4.67 -28.94
CA GLY A 119 -23.99 4.70 -27.68
C GLY A 119 -23.28 3.91 -26.57
N PHE A 120 -22.72 2.75 -26.90
CA PHE A 120 -21.95 1.93 -25.97
C PHE A 120 -20.67 2.65 -25.49
N LYS A 121 -19.88 3.23 -26.40
CA LYS A 121 -18.67 4.00 -26.06
C LYS A 121 -18.99 5.17 -25.14
N ILE A 122 -20.06 5.91 -25.45
CA ILE A 122 -20.52 7.04 -24.63
C ILE A 122 -20.94 6.56 -23.24
N MET A 123 -21.68 5.45 -23.16
CA MET A 123 -22.09 4.86 -21.89
C MET A 123 -20.87 4.46 -21.04
N LEU A 124 -19.86 3.82 -21.62
CA LEU A 124 -18.62 3.46 -20.91
C LEU A 124 -17.89 4.69 -20.36
N GLY A 125 -17.80 5.75 -21.16
CA GLY A 125 -17.20 7.03 -20.76
C GLY A 125 -17.98 7.74 -19.66
N ASN A 126 -19.31 7.63 -19.65
CA ASN A 126 -20.16 8.28 -18.65
C ASN A 126 -20.23 7.49 -17.33
N VAL A 127 -20.38 6.16 -17.41
CA VAL A 127 -20.62 5.30 -16.24
C VAL A 127 -19.33 4.89 -15.55
N PHE A 128 -18.31 4.56 -16.33
CA PHE A 128 -17.03 4.06 -15.82
C PHE A 128 -15.88 5.04 -16.03
N HIS A 129 -16.06 6.09 -16.84
CA HIS A 129 -14.97 7.00 -17.24
C HIS A 129 -13.82 6.26 -17.93
N LEU A 130 -14.14 5.25 -18.74
CA LEU A 130 -13.16 4.44 -19.47
C LEU A 130 -13.48 4.46 -20.96
N THR A 131 -12.43 4.34 -21.77
CA THR A 131 -12.58 4.04 -23.20
C THR A 131 -12.94 2.58 -23.40
N GLU A 132 -13.55 2.25 -24.53
CA GLU A 132 -13.86 0.87 -24.89
C GLU A 132 -12.63 -0.06 -24.85
N PRO A 133 -11.46 0.29 -25.45
CA PRO A 133 -10.27 -0.56 -25.35
C PRO A 133 -9.79 -0.78 -23.91
N GLN A 134 -9.90 0.25 -23.05
CA GLN A 134 -9.54 0.12 -21.63
C GLN A 134 -10.51 -0.81 -20.90
N PHE A 135 -11.81 -0.72 -21.20
CA PHE A 135 -12.82 -1.57 -20.62
C PHE A 135 -12.60 -3.03 -21.03
N GLU A 136 -12.49 -3.30 -22.34
CA GLU A 136 -12.24 -4.64 -22.87
C GLU A 136 -10.97 -5.27 -22.30
N GLN A 137 -9.88 -4.51 -22.24
CA GLN A 137 -8.63 -4.96 -21.63
C GLN A 137 -8.82 -5.33 -20.16
N THR A 138 -9.62 -4.57 -19.42
CA THR A 138 -9.91 -4.84 -18.00
C THR A 138 -10.74 -6.11 -17.83
N ILE A 139 -11.75 -6.32 -18.66
CA ILE A 139 -12.55 -7.56 -18.64
C ILE A 139 -11.69 -8.77 -19.04
N LYS A 140 -10.78 -8.61 -20.00
CA LYS A 140 -9.82 -9.66 -20.37
C LYS A 140 -8.89 -10.04 -19.21
N GLU A 141 -8.31 -9.06 -18.53
CA GLU A 141 -7.48 -9.28 -17.32
C GLU A 141 -8.27 -9.99 -16.22
N TYR A 142 -9.52 -9.58 -16.00
CA TYR A 142 -10.43 -10.23 -15.06
C TYR A 142 -10.70 -11.70 -15.43
N LEU A 143 -10.99 -11.99 -16.70
CA LEU A 143 -11.22 -13.35 -17.19
C LEU A 143 -9.99 -14.24 -17.03
N LEU A 144 -8.79 -13.72 -17.28
CA LEU A 144 -7.53 -14.43 -17.08
C LEU A 144 -7.36 -14.84 -15.61
N ALA A 145 -7.53 -13.90 -14.68
CA ALA A 145 -7.46 -14.18 -13.25
C ALA A 145 -8.51 -15.21 -12.82
N ARG A 146 -9.75 -15.08 -13.31
CA ARG A 146 -10.86 -16.00 -12.99
C ARG A 146 -10.60 -17.41 -13.49
N LYS A 147 -10.14 -17.58 -14.73
CA LYS A 147 -9.79 -18.89 -15.30
C LYS A 147 -8.67 -19.56 -14.50
N LEU A 148 -7.61 -18.82 -14.16
CA LEU A 148 -6.53 -19.37 -13.34
C LEU A 148 -7.06 -19.87 -11.99
N GLN A 149 -7.87 -19.06 -11.30
CA GLN A 149 -8.46 -19.48 -10.03
C GLN A 149 -9.36 -20.70 -10.17
N TYR A 150 -10.16 -20.77 -11.24
CA TYR A 150 -10.99 -21.93 -11.52
C TYR A 150 -10.13 -23.19 -11.73
N LEU A 151 -9.08 -23.09 -12.54
CA LEU A 151 -8.15 -24.20 -12.77
C LEU A 151 -7.49 -24.67 -11.47
N LEU A 152 -7.00 -23.74 -10.65
CA LEU A 152 -6.42 -24.05 -9.33
C LEU A 152 -7.43 -24.73 -8.40
N LYS A 153 -8.69 -24.30 -8.40
CA LYS A 153 -9.74 -24.94 -7.59
C LYS A 153 -10.10 -26.33 -8.14
N SER A 154 -10.14 -26.49 -9.45
CA SER A 154 -10.49 -27.74 -10.11
C SER A 154 -9.40 -28.82 -10.03
N SER A 155 -8.13 -28.41 -9.86
CA SER A 155 -7.00 -29.33 -9.74
C SER A 155 -6.83 -29.90 -8.33
N VAL A 156 -7.41 -29.25 -7.31
CA VAL A 156 -7.38 -29.71 -5.93
C VAL A 156 -8.47 -30.76 -5.71
N LYS A 157 -8.09 -32.03 -5.69
CA LYS A 157 -8.95 -33.12 -5.22
C LYS A 157 -8.79 -33.29 -3.72
N VAL A 158 -9.75 -32.80 -2.94
CA VAL A 158 -9.82 -33.09 -1.49
C VAL A 158 -10.29 -34.53 -1.32
N THR A 159 -9.44 -35.38 -0.74
CA THR A 159 -9.82 -36.76 -0.43
C THR A 159 -10.64 -36.82 0.86
N GLY A 160 -11.47 -37.86 1.03
CA GLY A 160 -12.23 -38.05 2.27
C GLY A 160 -11.32 -38.13 3.52
N ASN A 161 -10.14 -38.73 3.38
CA ASN A 161 -9.14 -38.79 4.44
C ASN A 161 -8.59 -37.40 4.78
N GLU A 162 -8.29 -36.56 3.79
CA GLU A 162 -7.80 -35.20 4.02
C GLU A 162 -8.84 -34.33 4.74
N ALA A 163 -10.11 -34.43 4.32
CA ALA A 163 -11.22 -33.76 4.99
C ALA A 163 -11.38 -34.22 6.45
N PHE A 164 -11.28 -35.54 6.70
CA PHE A 164 -11.36 -36.11 8.05
C PHE A 164 -10.19 -35.68 8.93
N GLN A 165 -8.97 -35.67 8.41
CA GLN A 165 -7.78 -35.19 9.14
C GLN A 165 -7.90 -33.72 9.51
N ARG A 166 -8.41 -32.89 8.59
CA ARG A 166 -8.69 -31.48 8.87
C ARG A 166 -9.77 -31.31 9.95
N TYR A 167 -10.84 -32.10 9.88
CA TYR A 167 -11.89 -32.11 10.89
C TYR A 167 -11.32 -32.46 12.28
N ILE A 168 -10.51 -33.53 12.38
CA ILE A 168 -9.83 -33.88 13.63
C ILE A 168 -9.01 -32.69 14.12
N LYS A 169 -8.14 -32.12 13.29
CA LYS A 169 -7.27 -30.99 13.68
C LYS A 169 -8.05 -29.78 14.19
N GLU A 170 -9.14 -29.41 13.54
CA GLU A 170 -9.96 -28.25 13.93
C GLU A 170 -10.80 -28.52 15.19
N ASN A 171 -11.12 -29.78 15.48
CA ASN A 171 -11.99 -30.18 16.59
C ASN A 171 -11.25 -30.90 17.73
N GLU A 172 -9.94 -31.05 17.64
CA GLU A 172 -9.13 -31.71 18.64
C GLU A 172 -9.14 -30.88 19.93
N LYS A 173 -9.73 -31.45 20.98
CA LYS A 173 -9.76 -30.88 22.32
C LYS A 173 -8.89 -31.74 23.23
N ILE A 174 -7.77 -31.19 23.68
CA ILE A 174 -6.92 -31.84 24.67
C ILE A 174 -7.41 -31.51 26.08
N LYS A 175 -7.59 -32.55 26.90
CA LYS A 175 -7.81 -32.40 28.35
C LYS A 175 -6.46 -32.48 29.06
N ILE A 176 -5.95 -31.34 29.49
CA ILE A 176 -4.69 -31.27 30.23
C ILE A 176 -5.03 -31.40 31.72
N LYS A 177 -4.48 -32.43 32.37
CA LYS A 177 -4.41 -32.48 33.84
C LYS A 177 -3.18 -31.72 34.27
N TYR A 178 -3.36 -30.60 34.94
CA TYR A 178 -2.27 -29.84 35.54
C TYR A 178 -2.47 -29.79 37.05
N ALA A 179 -1.36 -29.81 37.79
CA ALA A 179 -1.34 -29.49 39.20
C ALA A 179 -0.74 -28.08 39.33
N ALA A 180 -1.56 -27.11 39.74
CA ALA A 180 -1.07 -25.76 40.03
C ALA A 180 -0.54 -25.72 41.46
N ILE A 181 0.77 -25.58 41.60
CA ILE A 181 1.42 -25.36 42.89
C ILE A 181 1.50 -23.84 43.11
N LYS A 182 0.71 -23.30 44.04
CA LYS A 182 0.77 -21.87 44.35
C LYS A 182 1.92 -21.61 45.29
N ALA A 183 2.86 -20.74 44.88
CA ALA A 183 4.00 -20.35 45.73
C ALA A 183 3.55 -19.82 47.11
N ARG A 184 2.37 -19.17 47.19
CA ARG A 184 1.80 -18.66 48.45
C ARG A 184 1.59 -19.73 49.51
N ASP A 185 1.29 -20.97 49.12
CA ASP A 185 1.00 -22.07 50.04
C ASP A 185 2.27 -22.56 50.78
N PHE A 186 3.45 -22.12 50.34
CA PHE A 186 4.75 -22.52 50.88
C PHE A 186 5.47 -21.39 51.63
N ILE A 187 4.93 -20.16 51.65
CA ILE A 187 5.58 -19.01 52.29
C ILE A 187 5.84 -19.28 53.77
N SER A 188 4.90 -19.93 54.48
CA SER A 188 5.05 -20.26 55.91
C SER A 188 6.07 -21.36 56.21
N ARG A 189 6.58 -22.05 55.18
CA ARG A 189 7.56 -23.14 55.29
C ARG A 189 8.98 -22.69 54.94
N VAL A 190 9.15 -21.43 54.53
CA VAL A 190 10.44 -20.86 54.15
C VAL A 190 10.88 -19.90 55.26
N GLU A 191 11.99 -20.22 55.92
CA GLU A 191 12.71 -19.26 56.74
C GLU A 191 13.67 -18.47 55.84
N ILE A 192 13.55 -17.15 55.85
CA ILE A 192 14.42 -16.26 55.11
C ILE A 192 15.38 -15.60 56.11
N LYS A 193 16.69 -15.74 55.90
CA LYS A 193 17.70 -15.09 56.74
C LYS A 193 18.08 -13.72 56.18
N GLU A 194 18.41 -12.78 57.06
CA GLU A 194 18.82 -11.41 56.68
C GLU A 194 20.00 -11.40 55.70
N ASP A 195 20.97 -12.30 55.90
CA ASP A 195 22.15 -12.45 55.04
C ASP A 195 21.80 -12.89 53.61
N GLU A 196 20.74 -13.70 53.47
CA GLU A 196 20.24 -14.17 52.17
C GLU A 196 19.49 -13.06 51.44
N ILE A 197 18.73 -12.23 52.16
CA ILE A 197 18.06 -11.04 51.61
C ILE A 197 19.11 -10.09 51.05
N LYS A 198 20.17 -9.83 51.82
CA LYS A 198 21.24 -8.89 51.44
C LYS A 198 22.02 -9.40 50.22
N SER A 199 22.40 -10.68 50.24
CA SER A 199 23.09 -11.31 49.10
C SER A 199 22.22 -11.34 47.83
N PHE A 200 20.90 -11.53 47.98
CA PHE A 200 19.97 -11.50 46.85
C PHE A 200 19.83 -10.08 46.29
N TYR A 201 19.68 -9.07 47.15
CA TYR A 201 19.61 -7.68 46.73
C TYR A 201 20.89 -7.25 45.99
N ASP A 202 22.07 -7.50 46.56
CA ASP A 202 23.36 -7.12 45.96
C ASP A 202 23.60 -7.77 44.59
N LYS A 203 23.02 -8.96 44.35
CA LYS A 203 23.12 -9.67 43.08
C LYS A 203 22.26 -9.06 41.97
N TYR A 204 21.14 -8.41 42.31
CA TYR A 204 20.13 -7.95 41.34
C TYR A 204 19.91 -6.43 41.38
N CYS A 205 20.62 -5.69 42.23
CA CYS A 205 20.44 -4.24 42.41
C CYS A 205 20.67 -3.43 41.12
N GLU A 206 21.59 -3.89 40.25
CA GLU A 206 21.90 -3.24 38.97
C GLU A 206 21.01 -3.66 37.79
N ASN A 207 20.13 -4.65 37.99
CA ASN A 207 19.25 -5.15 36.93
C ASN A 207 17.97 -4.31 36.85
N TYR A 208 17.49 -4.10 35.62
CA TYR A 208 16.11 -3.66 35.39
C TYR A 208 15.16 -4.85 35.60
N PRO A 209 14.04 -4.65 36.31
CA PRO A 209 13.06 -5.73 36.52
C PRO A 209 12.30 -6.05 35.22
N ASP A 210 12.16 -7.35 34.91
CA ASP A 210 11.29 -7.86 33.85
C ASP A 210 10.50 -9.08 34.35
N ALA A 211 9.20 -8.89 34.59
CA ALA A 211 8.34 -9.93 35.13
C ALA A 211 7.93 -10.99 34.09
N GLU A 212 7.96 -10.68 32.79
CA GLU A 212 7.57 -11.61 31.72
C GLU A 212 8.73 -12.57 31.40
N GLU A 213 9.97 -12.09 31.49
CA GLU A 213 11.18 -12.90 31.29
C GLU A 213 11.72 -13.53 32.60
N GLY A 214 11.13 -13.19 33.75
CA GLY A 214 11.54 -13.71 35.06
C GLY A 214 12.86 -13.13 35.58
N ILE A 215 13.19 -11.90 35.18
CA ILE A 215 14.40 -11.18 35.56
C ILE A 215 14.13 -10.34 36.82
N TRP A 216 14.84 -10.67 37.90
CA TRP A 216 14.82 -9.89 39.13
C TRP A 216 15.71 -8.65 38.99
N GLY A 217 15.19 -7.50 39.39
CA GLY A 217 15.88 -6.23 39.32
C GLY A 217 15.29 -5.16 40.23
N TYR A 218 16.14 -4.26 40.70
CA TYR A 218 15.76 -3.13 41.57
C TYR A 218 16.10 -1.76 40.96
N LYS A 219 16.65 -1.73 39.74
CA LYS A 219 17.00 -0.50 39.05
C LYS A 219 15.75 0.16 38.48
N GLU A 220 15.52 1.42 38.84
CA GLU A 220 14.42 2.17 38.26
C GLU A 220 14.68 2.43 36.78
N PRO A 221 13.69 2.17 35.90
CA PRO A 221 13.81 2.52 34.48
C PRO A 221 14.01 4.02 34.32
N GLU A 222 14.73 4.42 33.27
CA GLU A 222 14.97 5.83 32.97
C GLU A 222 13.64 6.57 32.79
N LYS A 223 13.40 7.58 33.63
CA LYS A 223 12.23 8.44 33.56
C LYS A 223 12.63 9.72 32.84
N VAL A 224 11.98 9.99 31.71
CA VAL A 224 12.13 11.27 31.00
C VAL A 224 10.96 12.20 31.35
N LYS A 225 11.25 13.47 31.64
CA LYS A 225 10.22 14.51 31.74
C LYS A 225 9.86 14.96 30.33
N ILE A 226 8.61 14.78 29.95
CA ILE A 226 8.11 15.19 28.63
C ILE A 226 7.08 16.30 28.84
N GLU A 227 7.36 17.46 28.26
CA GLU A 227 6.37 18.50 28.04
C GLU A 227 5.81 18.33 26.63
N TYR A 228 4.49 18.27 26.50
CA TYR A 228 3.83 18.15 25.21
C TYR A 228 2.67 19.14 25.12
N ILE A 229 2.41 19.64 23.92
CA ILE A 229 1.25 20.48 23.61
C ILE A 229 0.31 19.63 22.77
N ILE A 230 -0.92 19.43 23.25
CA ILE A 230 -1.97 18.78 22.47
C ILE A 230 -2.71 19.85 21.68
N ALA A 231 -2.53 19.85 20.36
CA ALA A 231 -3.37 20.60 19.43
C ALA A 231 -4.65 19.79 19.15
N ARG A 232 -5.79 20.23 19.67
CA ARG A 232 -7.08 19.60 19.35
C ARG A 232 -7.69 20.24 18.10
N SER A 233 -7.87 19.45 17.05
CA SER A 233 -8.39 19.92 15.76
C SER A 233 -9.76 20.59 15.88
N ASP A 234 -10.64 20.12 16.77
CA ASP A 234 -11.97 20.67 17.01
C ASP A 234 -11.97 22.11 17.60
N VAL A 235 -10.91 22.47 18.33
CA VAL A 235 -10.72 23.82 18.88
C VAL A 235 -10.14 24.74 17.81
N ILE A 236 -9.19 24.22 17.03
CA ILE A 236 -8.52 24.96 15.96
C ILE A 236 -9.51 25.28 14.84
N GLU A 237 -10.35 24.33 14.43
CA GLU A 237 -11.40 24.52 13.44
C GLU A 237 -12.37 25.65 13.80
N LYS A 238 -12.71 25.81 15.09
CA LYS A 238 -13.61 26.88 15.55
C LYS A 238 -12.98 28.27 15.54
N GLN A 239 -11.65 28.36 15.53
CA GLN A 239 -10.91 29.62 15.48
C GLN A 239 -10.51 30.00 14.04
N ILE A 240 -10.61 29.05 13.12
CA ILE A 240 -10.34 29.26 11.70
C ILE A 240 -11.61 29.79 11.03
N ASN A 241 -11.67 31.10 10.81
CA ASN A 241 -12.69 31.74 9.99
C ASN A 241 -12.12 31.99 8.59
N ILE A 242 -12.20 31.00 7.71
CA ILE A 242 -11.84 31.16 6.28
C ILE A 242 -13.09 31.65 5.56
N SER A 243 -13.04 32.86 5.00
CA SER A 243 -14.09 33.32 4.08
C SER A 243 -13.92 32.65 2.72
N ASP A 244 -15.02 32.44 2.02
CA ASP A 244 -15.02 31.89 0.66
C ASP A 244 -14.13 32.72 -0.28
N GLU A 245 -14.08 34.03 -0.09
CA GLU A 245 -13.19 34.94 -0.83
C GLU A 245 -11.71 34.59 -0.64
N LYS A 246 -11.26 34.31 0.59
CA LYS A 246 -9.88 33.88 0.86
C LYS A 246 -9.58 32.50 0.29
N MET A 247 -10.56 31.61 0.27
CA MET A 247 -10.41 30.28 -0.31
C MET A 247 -10.27 30.37 -1.84
N GLN A 248 -11.03 31.27 -2.46
CA GLN A 248 -10.98 31.55 -3.89
C GLN A 248 -9.69 32.27 -4.30
N GLU A 249 -9.23 33.24 -3.51
CA GLU A 249 -7.96 33.94 -3.72
C GLU A 249 -6.77 32.99 -3.62
N TYR A 250 -6.75 32.10 -2.61
CA TYR A 250 -5.75 31.04 -2.50
C TYR A 250 -5.79 30.06 -3.68
N TYR A 251 -6.99 29.67 -4.13
CA TYR A 251 -7.17 28.78 -5.27
C TYR A 251 -6.67 29.41 -6.57
N GLU A 252 -6.98 30.68 -6.83
CA GLU A 252 -6.51 31.41 -8.02
C GLU A 252 -4.99 31.71 -7.95
N GLU A 253 -4.44 32.02 -6.77
CA GLU A 253 -2.99 32.23 -6.58
C GLU A 253 -2.18 30.93 -6.79
N LYS A 254 -2.73 29.78 -6.37
CA LYS A 254 -2.10 28.46 -6.51
C LYS A 254 -2.43 27.75 -7.82
N LYS A 255 -3.21 28.38 -8.69
CA LYS A 255 -3.55 27.88 -10.03
C LYS A 255 -2.31 27.98 -10.93
N GLY A 256 -1.40 27.03 -10.75
CA GLY A 256 -0.28 26.82 -11.66
C GLY A 256 -0.79 26.51 -13.08
N PRO A 257 0.03 26.74 -14.13
CA PRO A 257 -0.38 26.56 -15.50
C PRO A 257 -0.49 25.08 -15.82
N TYR A 258 -1.68 24.51 -15.59
CA TYR A 258 -2.10 23.27 -16.21
C TYR A 258 -3.24 23.58 -17.19
N VAL A 259 -2.87 24.22 -18.28
CA VAL A 259 -3.45 24.06 -19.63
C VAL A 259 -2.29 23.99 -20.61
#